data_AF-A0AAE0VE07-F1
#
_entry.id   AF-A0AAE0VE07-F1
#
_cell.length_a   1.000
_cell.length_b   1.000
_cell.length_c   1.000
_cell.angle_alpha   90.00
_cell.angle_beta   90.00
_cell.angle_gamma   90.00
#
_symmetry.space_group_name_H-M   'P 1'
#
loop_
_entity.id
_entity.type
_entity.pdbx_description
1 polymer ?
#
loop_
_entity_poly.entity_id
_entity_poly.type
_entity_poly.pdbx_seq_one_letter_code
_entity_poly.pdbx_strand_id
1 'polypeptide(L)'
;FIAIFVVFPLKFMDLRERMSFLLVLLLLLAPAHSYAKAAEIVVFAQVGNSVTLLRKPWGKNENIHVNWYFNDQILIYRNPTASTQNQAPPNWQGRISLSTDFSLKISPVTENDFGIFECVQYELTDRTTDKYKLYQVKMSTPPPLLSGATLTLSCEIEREGFNLVHPSIHWLGPDDKIQNGYSNGNKYTLSVIKASGIHNGNWICVVQYGANSILNATTNVVIVEKAPVNIWLVVAIIGGILVLILLAGIAVIIICRHRKVMKYTRRKRRFCCCKK
;
A
#
# COMPACT_ATOMS: atom_id res chain seq x y z
N PHE A 1 21.93 -16.37 49.66
CA PHE A 1 21.83 -15.02 50.28
C PHE A 1 20.48 -14.45 49.85
N ILE A 2 19.45 -14.29 50.67
CA ILE A 2 19.29 -14.36 52.13
C ILE A 2 17.89 -14.92 52.38
N ALA A 3 17.81 -16.04 53.08
CA ALA A 3 16.60 -16.45 53.78
C ALA A 3 16.57 -15.68 55.10
N ILE A 4 15.66 -14.71 55.24
CA ILE A 4 15.31 -14.15 56.56
C ILE A 4 13.96 -14.75 56.93
N PHE A 5 14.03 -15.72 57.83
CA PHE A 5 12.93 -16.10 58.69
C PHE A 5 12.49 -14.88 59.50
N VAL A 6 11.29 -14.37 59.22
CA VAL A 6 10.57 -13.49 60.14
C VAL A 6 9.61 -14.37 60.93
N VAL A 7 10.14 -15.11 61.91
CA VAL A 7 9.32 -15.71 62.97
C VAL A 7 9.10 -14.63 64.02
N PHE A 8 8.10 -13.77 63.78
CA PHE A 8 7.59 -12.88 64.81
C PHE A 8 6.65 -13.66 65.73
N PRO A 9 6.78 -13.58 67.07
CA PRO A 9 5.88 -14.27 67.96
C PRO A 9 4.52 -13.56 67.96
N LEU A 10 3.54 -14.16 67.29
CA LEU A 10 2.11 -13.78 67.27
C LEU A 10 1.47 -13.63 68.68
N LYS A 11 2.19 -13.91 69.77
CA LYS A 11 1.68 -13.85 71.15
C LYS A 11 1.58 -12.45 71.75
N PHE A 12 2.28 -11.44 71.23
CA PHE A 12 2.36 -10.10 71.84
C PHE A 12 1.61 -8.97 71.10
N MET A 13 0.92 -9.27 70.01
CA MET A 13 0.21 -8.25 69.21
C MET A 13 -1.27 -8.15 69.60
N ASP A 14 -1.76 -6.92 69.71
CA ASP A 14 -3.16 -6.54 69.92
C ASP A 14 -4.06 -7.05 68.76
N LEU A 15 -5.33 -7.31 69.04
CA LEU A 15 -6.27 -7.96 68.11
C LEU A 15 -6.42 -7.18 66.79
N ARG A 16 -6.32 -5.84 66.87
CA ARG A 16 -6.35 -4.92 65.73
C ARG A 16 -5.13 -5.09 64.80
N GLU A 17 -3.95 -5.31 65.36
CA GLU A 17 -2.72 -5.48 64.57
C GLU A 17 -2.68 -6.84 63.88
N ARG A 18 -3.23 -7.88 64.52
CA ARG A 18 -3.37 -9.22 63.91
C ARG A 18 -4.33 -9.21 62.73
N MET A 19 -5.46 -8.50 62.83
CA MET A 19 -6.37 -8.31 61.70
C MET A 19 -5.71 -7.56 60.55
N SER A 20 -4.92 -6.53 60.86
CA SER A 20 -4.18 -5.75 59.85
C SER A 20 -3.14 -6.60 59.13
N PHE A 21 -2.37 -7.43 59.86
CA PHE A 21 -1.40 -8.36 59.27
C PHE A 21 -2.07 -9.44 58.41
N LEU A 22 -3.20 -10.00 58.85
CA LEU A 22 -3.95 -10.98 58.06
C LEU A 22 -4.54 -10.37 56.79
N LEU A 23 -5.02 -9.13 56.84
CA LEU A 23 -5.50 -8.38 55.68
C LEU A 23 -4.37 -8.09 54.68
N VAL A 24 -3.20 -7.69 55.15
CA VAL A 24 -2.02 -7.48 54.29
C VAL A 24 -1.54 -8.79 53.68
N LEU A 25 -1.56 -9.89 54.44
CA LEU A 25 -1.20 -11.21 53.93
C LEU A 25 -2.22 -11.73 52.90
N LEU A 26 -3.51 -11.47 53.10
CA LEU A 26 -4.59 -11.78 52.14
C LEU A 26 -4.47 -10.96 50.85
N LEU A 27 -4.05 -9.69 50.93
CA LEU A 27 -3.78 -8.85 49.75
C LEU A 27 -2.53 -9.30 48.99
N LEU A 28 -1.50 -9.80 49.69
CA LEU A 28 -0.27 -10.35 49.08
C LEU A 28 -0.49 -11.75 48.48
N LEU A 29 -1.43 -12.52 49.01
CA LEU A 29 -1.82 -13.84 48.51
C LEU A 29 -3.00 -13.79 47.54
N ALA A 30 -3.60 -12.62 47.31
CA ALA A 30 -4.62 -12.47 46.29
C ALA A 30 -3.97 -12.82 44.94
N PRO A 31 -4.39 -13.91 44.27
CA PRO A 31 -3.86 -14.22 42.96
C PRO A 31 -4.17 -13.01 42.09
N ALA A 32 -3.11 -12.39 41.56
CA ALA A 32 -3.21 -11.45 40.47
C ALA A 32 -3.87 -12.22 39.34
N HIS A 33 -5.19 -12.11 39.23
CA HIS A 33 -5.94 -12.56 38.09
C HIS A 33 -5.49 -11.64 36.96
N SER A 34 -4.39 -12.01 36.30
CA SER A 34 -4.04 -11.49 35.00
C SER A 34 -5.23 -11.83 34.12
N TYR A 35 -6.08 -10.82 33.90
CA TYR A 35 -7.17 -10.90 32.96
C TYR A 35 -6.53 -11.06 31.59
N ALA A 36 -6.34 -12.30 31.15
CA ALA A 36 -5.84 -12.62 29.84
C ALA A 36 -6.88 -12.12 28.83
N LYS A 37 -6.66 -10.92 28.29
CA LYS A 37 -7.46 -10.39 27.19
C LYS A 37 -7.37 -11.40 26.05
N ALA A 38 -8.53 -11.89 25.57
CA ALA A 38 -8.55 -12.77 24.42
C ALA A 38 -7.81 -12.10 23.25
N ALA A 39 -6.86 -12.82 22.66
CA ALA A 39 -6.00 -12.27 21.61
C ALA A 39 -6.81 -11.97 20.34
N GLU A 40 -6.68 -10.76 19.82
CA GLU A 40 -7.30 -10.30 18.58
C GLU A 40 -6.59 -10.94 17.38
N ILE A 41 -7.36 -11.41 16.40
CA ILE A 41 -6.82 -11.98 15.16
C ILE A 41 -6.36 -10.82 14.26
N VAL A 42 -5.07 -10.77 14.01
CA VAL A 42 -4.45 -9.74 13.15
C VAL A 42 -4.76 -10.06 11.68
N VAL A 43 -5.27 -9.07 10.95
CA VAL A 43 -5.48 -9.16 9.49
C VAL A 43 -4.95 -7.88 8.85
N PHE A 44 -4.24 -8.01 7.73
CA PHE A 44 -3.75 -6.85 6.97
C PHE A 44 -4.60 -6.63 5.71
N ALA A 45 -4.80 -5.37 5.32
CA ALA A 45 -5.44 -5.02 4.04
C ALA A 45 -4.89 -3.73 3.43
N GLN A 46 -5.03 -3.63 2.10
CA GLN A 46 -4.75 -2.43 1.33
C GLN A 46 -6.06 -1.78 0.88
N VAL A 47 -6.14 -0.44 0.95
CA VAL A 47 -7.26 0.33 0.42
C VAL A 47 -7.44 0.07 -1.08
N GLY A 48 -8.70 -0.06 -1.52
CA GLY A 48 -9.08 -0.38 -2.89
C GLY A 48 -9.12 -1.88 -3.20
N ASN A 49 -8.41 -2.72 -2.44
CA ASN A 49 -8.39 -4.17 -2.63
C ASN A 49 -9.52 -4.88 -1.85
N SER A 50 -9.59 -6.20 -1.96
CA SER A 50 -10.50 -7.02 -1.16
C SER A 50 -9.79 -7.73 -0.02
N VAL A 51 -10.47 -7.91 1.10
CA VAL A 51 -10.01 -8.73 2.23
C VAL A 51 -11.11 -9.69 2.67
N THR A 52 -10.72 -10.85 3.19
CA THR A 52 -11.64 -11.83 3.77
C THR A 52 -11.24 -12.12 5.22
N LEU A 53 -12.17 -11.94 6.15
CA LEU A 53 -12.01 -12.31 7.56
C LEU A 53 -12.52 -13.75 7.71
N LEU A 54 -11.57 -14.68 7.88
CA LEU A 54 -11.87 -16.11 7.92
C LEU A 54 -12.55 -16.48 9.24
N ARG A 55 -13.80 -16.96 9.16
CA ARG A 55 -14.52 -17.49 10.32
C ARG A 55 -13.78 -18.71 10.86
N LYS A 56 -13.58 -18.79 12.18
CA LYS A 56 -13.11 -20.03 12.79
C LYS A 56 -14.24 -21.06 12.87
N PRO A 57 -14.03 -22.30 12.41
CA PRO A 57 -15.01 -23.36 12.59
C PRO A 57 -15.32 -23.57 14.08
N TRP A 58 -16.61 -23.66 14.40
CA TRP A 58 -17.11 -23.91 15.75
C TRP A 58 -18.50 -24.54 15.63
N GLY A 59 -18.89 -25.45 16.52
CA GLY A 59 -20.21 -26.11 16.47
C GLY A 59 -20.48 -26.97 15.22
N LYS A 60 -21.73 -27.41 15.03
CA LYS A 60 -22.16 -28.14 13.82
C LYS A 60 -22.69 -27.16 12.77
N ASN A 61 -22.01 -27.07 11.62
CA ASN A 61 -22.27 -26.08 10.56
C ASN A 61 -23.74 -25.88 10.14
N GLU A 62 -24.57 -26.91 10.23
CA GLU A 62 -25.99 -26.89 9.85
C GLU A 62 -26.88 -26.05 10.79
N ASN A 63 -26.43 -25.73 12.00
CA ASN A 63 -27.25 -25.04 13.02
C ASN A 63 -26.63 -23.72 13.52
N ILE A 64 -25.58 -23.23 12.87
CA ILE A 64 -24.85 -22.06 13.36
C ILE A 64 -25.44 -20.77 12.79
N HIS A 65 -25.85 -19.89 13.67
CA HIS A 65 -26.13 -18.50 13.33
C HIS A 65 -24.82 -17.71 13.41
N VAL A 66 -24.51 -16.95 12.37
CA VAL A 66 -23.29 -16.13 12.31
C VAL A 66 -23.67 -14.67 12.14
N ASN A 67 -23.17 -13.84 13.03
CA ASN A 67 -23.32 -12.39 12.99
C ASN A 67 -21.95 -11.75 12.91
N TRP A 68 -21.77 -10.85 11.95
CA TRP A 68 -20.58 -10.01 11.85
C TRP A 68 -20.89 -8.59 12.29
N TYR A 69 -20.03 -8.06 13.15
CA TYR A 69 -20.11 -6.70 13.66
C TYR A 69 -18.84 -5.91 13.30
N PHE A 70 -18.99 -4.60 13.21
CA PHE A 70 -17.88 -3.65 13.16
C PHE A 70 -18.18 -2.50 14.10
N ASN A 71 -17.30 -2.25 15.08
CA ASN A 71 -17.50 -1.24 16.12
C ASN A 71 -18.93 -1.30 16.73
N ASP A 72 -19.33 -2.50 17.18
CA ASP A 72 -20.64 -2.79 17.78
C ASP A 72 -21.87 -2.66 16.85
N GLN A 73 -21.68 -2.31 15.58
CA GLN A 73 -22.75 -2.26 14.58
C GLN A 73 -22.83 -3.57 13.80
N ILE A 74 -24.03 -4.15 13.69
CA ILE A 74 -24.24 -5.34 12.87
C ILE A 74 -24.05 -5.00 11.39
N LEU A 75 -23.22 -5.78 10.70
CA LEU A 75 -22.97 -5.63 9.28
C LEU A 75 -23.85 -6.59 8.47
N ILE A 76 -23.72 -7.87 8.78
CA ILE A 76 -24.33 -8.95 8.02
C ILE A 76 -24.50 -10.15 8.93
N TYR A 77 -25.59 -10.88 8.74
CA TYR A 77 -25.82 -12.10 9.49
C TYR A 77 -26.51 -13.16 8.65
N ARG A 78 -26.34 -14.40 9.08
CA ARG A 78 -26.97 -15.56 8.48
C ARG A 78 -27.53 -16.47 9.54
N ASN A 79 -28.80 -16.84 9.36
CA ASN A 79 -29.48 -17.88 10.10
C ASN A 79 -29.49 -19.16 9.23
N PRO A 80 -29.24 -20.36 9.77
CA PRO A 80 -29.31 -21.61 9.01
C PRO A 80 -30.63 -21.83 8.27
N THR A 81 -31.73 -21.33 8.84
CA THR A 81 -33.10 -21.52 8.32
C THR A 81 -33.58 -20.38 7.41
N ALA A 82 -32.79 -19.32 7.24
CA ALA A 82 -33.19 -18.14 6.47
C ALA A 82 -32.13 -17.72 5.45
N SER A 83 -32.54 -16.89 4.49
CA SER A 83 -31.61 -16.21 3.59
C SER A 83 -30.69 -15.26 4.36
N THR A 84 -29.47 -15.06 3.87
CA THR A 84 -28.55 -14.03 4.36
C THR A 84 -29.26 -12.68 4.41
N GLN A 85 -29.13 -11.96 5.51
CA GLN A 85 -29.70 -10.63 5.66
C GLN A 85 -28.59 -9.60 5.86
N ASN A 86 -28.58 -8.60 4.98
CA ASN A 86 -27.67 -7.47 5.06
C ASN A 86 -28.39 -6.35 5.82
N GLN A 87 -27.95 -6.08 7.05
CA GLN A 87 -28.38 -4.90 7.82
C GLN A 87 -27.29 -3.82 7.86
N ALA A 88 -26.40 -3.89 6.88
CA ALA A 88 -25.23 -3.05 6.82
C ALA A 88 -25.62 -1.57 6.73
N PRO A 89 -24.96 -0.69 7.51
CA PRO A 89 -25.11 0.75 7.33
C PRO A 89 -24.78 1.18 5.88
N PRO A 90 -25.27 2.35 5.42
CA PRO A 90 -25.15 2.77 4.02
C PRO A 90 -23.73 2.72 3.44
N ASN A 91 -22.71 3.02 4.24
CA ASN A 91 -21.30 2.98 3.82
C ASN A 91 -20.78 1.57 3.53
N TRP A 92 -21.48 0.51 3.94
CA TRP A 92 -21.11 -0.89 3.73
C TRP A 92 -21.94 -1.57 2.63
N GLN A 93 -23.04 -0.96 2.20
CA GLN A 93 -23.95 -1.54 1.21
C GLN A 93 -23.21 -1.85 -0.11
N GLY A 94 -23.40 -3.07 -0.60
CA GLY A 94 -22.75 -3.56 -1.83
C GLY A 94 -21.26 -3.89 -1.71
N ARG A 95 -20.60 -3.58 -0.58
CA ARG A 95 -19.17 -3.87 -0.37
C ARG A 95 -18.90 -5.12 0.46
N ILE A 96 -19.91 -5.61 1.19
CA ILE A 96 -19.78 -6.78 2.05
C ILE A 96 -20.59 -7.96 1.55
N SER A 97 -20.06 -9.16 1.77
CA SER A 97 -20.73 -10.41 1.46
C SER A 97 -20.22 -11.53 2.36
N LEU A 98 -20.97 -12.63 2.45
CA LEU A 98 -20.51 -13.85 3.12
C LEU A 98 -20.05 -14.88 2.08
N SER A 99 -18.91 -15.49 2.36
CA SER A 99 -18.46 -16.72 1.68
C SER A 99 -19.35 -17.91 2.06
N THR A 100 -19.12 -19.06 1.40
CA THR A 100 -19.87 -20.30 1.64
C THR A 100 -19.76 -20.80 3.09
N ASP A 101 -18.61 -20.58 3.71
CA ASP A 101 -18.29 -20.90 5.10
C ASP A 101 -18.67 -19.79 6.10
N PHE A 102 -19.38 -18.75 5.64
CA PHE A 102 -19.79 -17.56 6.40
C PHE A 102 -18.63 -16.65 6.84
N SER A 103 -17.47 -16.76 6.20
CA SER A 103 -16.40 -15.77 6.30
C SER A 103 -16.84 -14.43 5.69
N LEU A 104 -16.47 -13.31 6.32
CA LEU A 104 -16.83 -11.98 5.85
C LEU A 104 -15.85 -11.52 4.77
N LYS A 105 -16.37 -11.20 3.58
CA LYS A 105 -15.61 -10.56 2.50
C LYS A 105 -15.95 -9.08 2.42
N ILE A 106 -14.93 -8.23 2.32
CA ILE A 106 -15.03 -6.78 2.15
C ILE A 106 -14.34 -6.40 0.83
N SER A 107 -15.04 -5.70 -0.06
CA SER A 107 -14.50 -5.25 -1.35
C SER A 107 -15.31 -4.09 -1.95
N PRO A 108 -14.68 -2.96 -2.29
CA PRO A 108 -13.32 -2.57 -1.94
C PRO A 108 -13.19 -2.15 -0.47
N VAL A 109 -11.99 -2.31 0.09
CA VAL A 109 -11.60 -1.76 1.41
C VAL A 109 -11.40 -0.25 1.29
N THR A 110 -11.87 0.50 2.29
CA THR A 110 -11.76 1.96 2.39
C THR A 110 -11.01 2.37 3.66
N GLU A 111 -10.59 3.64 3.75
CA GLU A 111 -9.88 4.18 4.93
C GLU A 111 -10.67 4.05 6.24
N ASN A 112 -12.01 3.97 6.17
CA ASN A 112 -12.87 3.87 7.35
C ASN A 112 -13.14 2.43 7.80
N ASP A 113 -12.63 1.44 7.07
CA ASP A 113 -12.88 0.02 7.37
C ASP A 113 -11.83 -0.55 8.35
N PHE A 114 -10.74 0.18 8.63
CA PHE A 114 -9.70 -0.25 9.57
C PHE A 114 -10.20 -0.11 11.02
N GLY A 115 -10.28 -1.24 11.72
CA GLY A 115 -10.93 -1.31 13.02
C GLY A 115 -11.10 -2.74 13.52
N ILE A 116 -11.97 -2.91 14.52
CA ILE A 116 -12.25 -4.20 15.13
C ILE A 116 -13.54 -4.75 14.55
N PHE A 117 -13.45 -5.97 14.02
CA PHE A 117 -14.58 -6.78 13.60
C PHE A 117 -14.80 -7.89 14.60
N GLU A 118 -16.05 -8.26 14.81
CA GLU A 118 -16.42 -9.36 15.69
C GLU A 118 -17.28 -10.36 14.93
N CYS A 119 -16.87 -11.62 14.95
CA CYS A 119 -17.66 -12.75 14.47
C CYS A 119 -18.28 -13.42 15.68
N VAL A 120 -19.59 -13.25 15.84
CA VAL A 120 -20.35 -13.92 16.91
C VAL A 120 -21.10 -15.09 16.30
N GLN A 121 -20.85 -16.29 16.82
CA GLN A 121 -21.48 -17.52 16.35
C GLN A 121 -22.36 -18.09 17.47
N TYR A 122 -23.56 -18.54 17.13
CA TYR A 122 -24.52 -19.12 18.07
C TYR A 122 -24.92 -20.53 17.64
N GLU A 123 -24.93 -21.45 18.60
CA GLU A 123 -25.49 -22.81 18.47
C GLU A 123 -26.39 -23.03 19.69
N LEU A 124 -27.71 -23.02 19.48
CA LEU A 124 -28.70 -23.06 20.56
C LEU A 124 -28.47 -21.95 21.61
N THR A 125 -28.04 -22.30 22.82
CA THR A 125 -27.74 -21.39 23.93
C THR A 125 -26.28 -20.98 24.01
N ASP A 126 -25.40 -21.70 23.32
CA ASP A 126 -23.96 -21.45 23.36
C ASP A 126 -23.56 -20.40 22.33
N ARG A 127 -22.53 -19.63 22.67
CA ARG A 127 -21.93 -18.67 21.74
C ARG A 127 -20.42 -18.66 21.83
N THR A 128 -19.79 -18.37 20.70
CA THR A 128 -18.38 -17.99 20.63
C THR A 128 -18.23 -16.64 19.95
N THR A 129 -17.14 -15.95 20.26
CA THR A 129 -16.82 -14.65 19.67
C THR A 129 -15.35 -14.58 19.32
N ASP A 130 -15.07 -14.37 18.04
CA ASP A 130 -13.74 -14.10 17.53
C ASP A 130 -13.63 -12.62 17.16
N LYS A 131 -12.58 -11.96 17.65
CA LYS A 131 -12.27 -10.56 17.31
C LYS A 131 -11.16 -10.50 16.28
N TYR A 132 -11.33 -9.68 15.26
CA TYR A 132 -10.37 -9.45 14.19
C TYR A 132 -10.01 -7.97 14.18
N LYS A 133 -8.72 -7.66 14.19
CA LYS A 133 -8.23 -6.29 14.04
C LYS A 133 -7.64 -6.15 12.64
N LEU A 134 -8.25 -5.26 11.85
CA LEU A 134 -7.82 -4.97 10.49
C LEU A 134 -6.80 -3.82 10.50
N TYR A 135 -5.58 -4.09 10.06
CA TYR A 135 -4.47 -3.14 9.98
C TYR A 135 -4.18 -2.74 8.54
N GLN A 136 -3.81 -1.48 8.35
CA GLN A 136 -3.54 -0.93 7.02
C GLN A 136 -2.15 -1.29 6.50
N VAL A 137 -2.08 -1.59 5.20
CA VAL A 137 -0.84 -1.61 4.41
C VAL A 137 -0.90 -0.51 3.36
N LYS A 138 -0.01 0.47 3.48
CA LYS A 138 0.12 1.60 2.57
C LYS A 138 1.14 1.30 1.49
N MET A 139 0.71 1.38 0.24
CA MET A 139 1.57 1.22 -0.94
C MET A 139 1.79 2.58 -1.60
N SER A 140 3.03 2.86 -1.99
CA SER A 140 3.31 4.00 -2.87
C SER A 140 2.76 3.76 -4.26
N THR A 141 2.11 4.78 -4.83
CA THR A 141 1.76 4.81 -6.26
C THR A 141 2.72 5.78 -6.96
N PRO A 142 3.81 5.29 -7.59
CA PRO A 142 4.76 6.18 -8.25
C PRO A 142 4.10 6.83 -9.49
N PRO A 143 4.44 8.08 -9.83
CA PRO A 143 4.03 8.67 -11.10
C PRO A 143 4.66 7.91 -12.28
N PRO A 144 4.13 8.05 -13.50
CA PRO A 144 4.77 7.49 -14.69
C PRO A 144 6.22 7.94 -14.82
N LEU A 145 7.13 6.99 -15.04
CA LEU A 145 8.58 7.24 -15.11
C LEU A 145 9.09 7.10 -16.54
N LEU A 146 10.13 7.87 -16.88
CA LEU A 146 10.84 7.67 -18.14
C LEU A 146 11.82 6.49 -18.00
N SER A 147 11.99 5.73 -19.10
CA SER A 147 13.02 4.69 -19.17
C SER A 147 14.41 5.26 -18.84
N GLY A 148 15.15 4.54 -18.00
CA GLY A 148 16.43 4.93 -17.41
C GLY A 148 16.32 5.63 -16.05
N ALA A 149 15.14 6.01 -15.59
CA ALA A 149 14.94 6.60 -14.26
C ALA A 149 15.08 5.57 -13.13
N THR A 150 15.18 6.05 -11.89
CA THR A 150 15.13 5.20 -10.70
C THR A 150 13.68 5.03 -10.24
N LEU A 151 13.21 3.79 -10.21
CA LEU A 151 11.92 3.43 -9.62
C LEU A 151 12.11 3.18 -8.13
N THR A 152 11.27 3.81 -7.30
CA THR A 152 11.23 3.56 -5.85
C THR A 152 9.80 3.21 -5.44
N LEU A 153 9.65 2.04 -4.84
CA LEU A 153 8.39 1.53 -4.31
C LEU A 153 8.51 1.36 -2.80
N SER A 154 7.48 1.72 -2.05
CA SER A 154 7.41 1.50 -0.60
C SER A 154 6.11 0.82 -0.19
N CYS A 155 6.23 -0.12 0.73
CA CYS A 155 5.18 -0.86 1.40
C CYS A 155 5.32 -0.61 2.90
N GLU A 156 4.36 0.07 3.51
CA GLU A 156 4.38 0.44 4.92
C GLU A 156 3.21 -0.20 5.65
N ILE A 157 3.51 -1.00 6.67
CA ILE A 157 2.51 -1.66 7.51
C ILE A 157 2.22 -0.79 8.72
N GLU A 158 0.97 -0.71 9.15
CA GLU A 158 0.61 -0.06 10.41
C GLU A 158 1.42 -0.60 11.60
N ARG A 159 2.06 0.30 12.36
CA ARG A 159 3.06 -0.08 13.38
C ARG A 159 2.54 -1.04 14.44
N GLU A 160 1.29 -0.85 14.86
CA GLU A 160 0.68 -1.71 15.88
C GLU A 160 0.61 -3.15 15.38
N GLY A 161 0.05 -3.38 14.20
CA GLY A 161 0.00 -4.72 13.57
C GLY A 161 1.39 -5.30 13.30
N PHE A 162 2.33 -4.47 12.84
CA PHE A 162 3.72 -4.89 12.63
C PHE A 162 4.38 -5.42 13.91
N ASN A 163 4.26 -4.69 15.02
CA ASN A 163 4.87 -5.05 16.30
C ASN A 163 4.24 -6.30 16.93
N LEU A 164 2.99 -6.63 16.58
CA LEU A 164 2.30 -7.80 17.13
C LEU A 164 2.80 -9.11 16.49
N VAL A 165 2.97 -9.15 15.16
CA VAL A 165 3.22 -10.41 14.45
C VAL A 165 4.55 -10.46 13.69
N HIS A 166 5.27 -9.34 13.58
CA HIS A 166 6.55 -9.24 12.86
C HIS A 166 6.51 -9.93 11.48
N PRO A 167 5.67 -9.45 10.56
CA PRO A 167 5.42 -10.13 9.30
C PRO A 167 6.68 -10.21 8.43
N SER A 168 6.80 -11.29 7.66
CA SER A 168 7.80 -11.44 6.61
C SER A 168 7.31 -10.76 5.34
N ILE A 169 8.17 -9.98 4.69
CA ILE A 169 7.81 -9.21 3.50
C ILE A 169 8.82 -9.43 2.39
N HIS A 170 8.30 -9.67 1.19
CA HIS A 170 9.07 -9.69 -0.04
C HIS A 170 8.31 -9.02 -1.18
N TRP A 171 9.05 -8.60 -2.21
CA TRP A 171 8.48 -7.98 -3.40
C TRP A 171 8.41 -8.98 -4.54
N LEU A 172 7.33 -8.96 -5.30
CA LEU A 172 7.23 -9.59 -6.61
C LEU A 172 7.18 -8.52 -7.68
N GLY A 173 8.06 -8.66 -8.67
CA GLY A 173 8.01 -7.86 -9.89
C GLY A 173 6.88 -8.27 -10.83
N PRO A 174 6.69 -7.52 -11.92
CA PRO A 174 5.69 -7.85 -12.94
C PRO A 174 5.99 -9.16 -13.70
N ASP A 175 7.21 -9.69 -13.57
CA ASP A 175 7.63 -10.99 -14.09
C ASP A 175 7.53 -12.13 -13.07
N ASP A 176 6.79 -11.91 -11.98
CA ASP A 176 6.60 -12.81 -10.84
C ASP A 176 7.90 -13.23 -10.12
N LYS A 177 9.02 -12.55 -10.39
CA LYS A 177 10.27 -12.82 -9.70
C LYS A 177 10.35 -12.06 -8.39
N ILE A 178 10.92 -12.74 -7.39
CA ILE A 178 11.21 -12.17 -6.09
C ILE A 178 12.30 -11.09 -6.24
N GLN A 179 12.03 -9.91 -5.68
CA GLN A 179 12.93 -8.77 -5.67
C GLN A 179 13.31 -8.42 -4.22
N ASN A 180 14.60 -8.14 -4.02
CA ASN A 180 15.13 -7.78 -2.71
C ASN A 180 14.95 -6.28 -2.45
N GLY A 181 14.13 -5.96 -1.46
CA GLY A 181 14.04 -4.61 -0.91
C GLY A 181 14.94 -4.43 0.32
N TYR A 182 14.89 -3.24 0.89
CA TYR A 182 15.46 -2.93 2.20
C TYR A 182 14.34 -2.54 3.17
N SER A 183 14.47 -2.97 4.42
CA SER A 183 13.51 -2.69 5.49
C SER A 183 14.04 -1.60 6.42
N ASN A 184 13.18 -0.67 6.80
CA ASN A 184 13.40 0.29 7.87
C ASN A 184 12.17 0.27 8.80
N GLY A 185 12.24 -0.56 9.85
CA GLY A 185 11.11 -0.81 10.74
C GLY A 185 9.92 -1.43 10.01
N ASN A 186 8.75 -0.80 10.12
CA ASN A 186 7.49 -1.20 9.48
C ASN A 186 7.40 -0.84 7.98
N LYS A 187 8.44 -0.23 7.41
CA LYS A 187 8.48 0.25 6.03
C LYS A 187 9.52 -0.50 5.20
N TYR A 188 9.08 -1.05 4.08
CA TYR A 188 9.88 -1.86 3.17
C TYR A 188 9.94 -1.18 1.82
N THR A 189 11.14 -0.94 1.32
CA THR A 189 11.37 -0.14 0.13
C THR A 189 12.17 -0.93 -0.90
N LEU A 190 11.75 -0.86 -2.15
CA LEU A 190 12.45 -1.43 -3.28
C LEU A 190 12.92 -0.29 -4.20
N SER A 191 14.17 -0.35 -4.63
CA SER A 191 14.75 0.61 -5.58
C SER A 191 15.30 -0.13 -6.80
N VAL A 192 14.76 0.17 -7.98
CA VAL A 192 15.26 -0.35 -9.25
C VAL A 192 15.93 0.79 -10.01
N ILE A 193 17.25 0.71 -10.16
CA ILE A 193 18.05 1.71 -10.88
C ILE A 193 17.94 1.42 -12.38
N LYS A 194 17.82 2.48 -13.21
CA LYS A 194 17.68 2.37 -14.67
C LYS A 194 16.50 1.48 -15.07
N ALA A 195 15.33 1.79 -14.53
CA ALA A 195 14.09 1.10 -14.87
C ALA A 195 13.81 1.17 -16.39
N SER A 196 13.24 0.10 -16.93
CA SER A 196 13.02 -0.11 -18.37
C SER A 196 11.67 -0.79 -18.60
N GLY A 197 11.25 -1.00 -19.85
CA GLY A 197 9.95 -1.58 -20.18
C GLY A 197 9.63 -2.90 -19.48
N ILE A 198 10.63 -3.71 -19.12
CA ILE A 198 10.43 -4.98 -18.39
C ILE A 198 9.87 -4.79 -16.97
N HIS A 199 10.05 -3.59 -16.39
CA HIS A 199 9.61 -3.26 -15.04
C HIS A 199 8.21 -2.61 -15.02
N ASN A 200 7.59 -2.45 -16.20
CA ASN A 200 6.25 -1.90 -16.35
C ASN A 200 5.20 -2.96 -15.98
N GLY A 201 4.20 -2.57 -15.18
CA GLY A 201 3.09 -3.43 -14.80
C GLY A 201 2.84 -3.46 -13.30
N ASN A 202 2.19 -4.53 -12.85
CA ASN A 202 1.75 -4.69 -11.48
C ASN A 202 2.89 -5.21 -10.60
N TRP A 203 3.15 -4.49 -9.51
CA TRP A 203 4.11 -4.86 -8.47
C TRP A 203 3.38 -5.28 -7.22
N ILE A 204 3.88 -6.31 -6.54
CA ILE A 204 3.22 -6.89 -5.36
C ILE A 204 4.16 -6.83 -4.16
N CYS A 205 3.73 -6.21 -3.08
CA CYS A 205 4.28 -6.40 -1.75
C CYS A 205 3.54 -7.56 -1.08
N VAL A 206 4.22 -8.68 -0.91
CA VAL A 206 3.67 -9.87 -0.26
C VAL A 206 3.97 -9.79 1.23
N VAL A 207 2.91 -9.70 2.03
CA VAL A 207 2.98 -9.63 3.50
C VAL A 207 2.52 -10.97 4.05
N GLN A 208 3.45 -11.76 4.59
CA GLN A 208 3.19 -13.06 5.18
C GLN A 208 3.24 -12.97 6.72
N TYR A 209 2.19 -13.45 7.38
CA TYR A 209 2.03 -13.38 8.82
C TYR A 209 1.35 -14.64 9.37
N GLY A 210 1.81 -15.12 10.52
CA GLY A 210 1.38 -16.41 11.04
C GLY A 210 1.70 -17.57 10.08
N ALA A 211 1.05 -18.72 10.27
CA ALA A 211 1.35 -19.93 9.50
C ALA A 211 0.89 -19.84 8.03
N ASN A 212 -0.29 -19.30 7.78
CA ASN A 212 -0.96 -19.39 6.47
C ASN A 212 -1.59 -18.07 5.99
N SER A 213 -1.35 -16.94 6.67
CA SER A 213 -1.98 -15.68 6.30
C SER A 213 -1.06 -14.87 5.41
N ILE A 214 -1.58 -14.50 4.23
CA ILE A 214 -0.84 -13.75 3.22
C ILE A 214 -1.74 -12.62 2.73
N LEU A 215 -1.19 -11.40 2.66
CA LEU A 215 -1.78 -10.28 1.94
C LEU A 215 -0.89 -9.94 0.75
N ASN A 216 -1.51 -9.77 -0.41
CA ASN A 216 -0.85 -9.24 -1.60
C ASN A 216 -1.29 -7.78 -1.81
N ALA A 217 -0.42 -6.83 -1.44
CA ALA A 217 -0.65 -5.41 -1.69
C ALA A 217 -0.05 -5.03 -3.05
N THR A 218 -0.85 -4.42 -3.92
CA THR A 218 -0.54 -4.22 -5.34
C THR A 218 -0.39 -2.74 -5.69
N THR A 219 0.50 -2.43 -6.62
CA THR A 219 0.64 -1.08 -7.21
C THR A 219 1.04 -1.18 -8.66
N ASN A 220 0.46 -0.34 -9.52
CA ASN A 220 0.77 -0.34 -10.93
C ASN A 220 1.88 0.68 -11.24
N VAL A 221 2.91 0.23 -11.96
CA VAL A 221 4.05 1.06 -12.39
C VAL A 221 3.98 1.25 -13.89
N VAL A 222 4.03 2.51 -14.32
CA VAL A 222 4.05 2.88 -15.73
C VAL A 222 5.43 3.41 -16.10
N ILE A 223 6.08 2.74 -17.06
CA ILE A 223 7.36 3.19 -17.62
C ILE A 223 7.18 3.59 -19.07
N VAL A 224 7.44 4.86 -19.34
CA VAL A 224 7.36 5.47 -20.67
C VAL A 224 8.73 5.36 -21.33
N GLU A 225 8.79 4.60 -22.42
CA GLU A 225 10.00 4.54 -23.24
C GLU A 225 10.20 5.84 -24.03
N LYS A 226 11.45 6.26 -24.17
CA LYS A 226 11.77 7.37 -25.05
C LYS A 226 11.51 6.92 -26.48
N ALA A 227 10.77 7.72 -27.25
CA ALA A 227 10.59 7.46 -28.67
C ALA A 227 11.95 7.27 -29.33
N PRO A 228 12.14 6.22 -30.16
CA PRO A 228 13.39 6.03 -30.87
C PRO A 228 13.60 7.25 -31.77
N VAL A 229 14.65 8.03 -31.50
CA VAL A 229 15.02 9.13 -32.37
C VAL A 229 15.58 8.48 -33.64
N ASN A 230 14.81 8.53 -34.73
CA ASN A 230 15.26 7.96 -35.99
C ASN A 230 16.45 8.79 -36.50
N ILE A 231 17.64 8.18 -36.48
CA ILE A 231 18.89 8.81 -36.90
C ILE A 231 18.79 9.38 -38.31
N TRP A 232 18.08 8.71 -39.23
CA TRP A 232 17.85 9.22 -40.57
C TRP A 232 17.04 10.53 -40.59
N LEU A 233 16.15 10.71 -39.63
CA LEU A 233 15.34 11.92 -39.48
C LEU A 233 16.23 13.09 -39.03
N VAL A 234 17.15 12.84 -38.10
CA VAL A 234 18.17 13.83 -37.69
C VAL A 234 19.10 14.18 -38.84
N VAL A 235 19.57 13.18 -39.59
CA VAL A 235 20.42 13.37 -40.77
C VAL A 235 19.69 14.18 -41.85
N ALA A 236 18.41 13.89 -42.10
CA ALA A 236 17.59 14.64 -43.06
C ALA A 236 17.41 16.11 -42.64
N ILE A 237 17.17 16.37 -41.35
CA ILE A 237 17.04 17.74 -40.82
C ILE A 237 18.37 18.50 -40.98
N ILE A 238 19.49 17.91 -40.54
CA ILE A 238 20.81 18.55 -40.63
C ILE A 238 21.20 18.78 -42.11
N GLY A 239 21.00 17.78 -42.97
CA GLY A 239 21.24 17.89 -44.41
C GLY A 239 20.40 18.98 -45.06
N GLY A 240 19.11 19.05 -44.74
CA GLY A 240 18.21 20.11 -45.23
C GLY A 240 18.64 21.51 -44.80
N ILE A 241 19.08 21.69 -43.54
CA ILE A 241 19.59 22.96 -43.03
C ILE A 241 20.86 23.38 -43.79
N LEU A 242 21.79 22.46 -44.04
CA LEU A 242 23.01 22.75 -44.79
C LEU A 242 22.72 23.18 -46.23
N VAL A 243 21.79 22.50 -46.91
CA VAL A 243 21.37 22.87 -48.27
C VAL A 243 20.73 24.26 -48.30
N LEU A 244 19.87 24.59 -47.33
CA LEU A 244 19.26 25.92 -47.23
C LEU A 244 20.31 27.03 -47.01
N ILE A 245 21.31 26.78 -46.16
CA ILE A 245 22.41 27.74 -45.92
C ILE A 245 23.21 27.96 -47.21
N LEU A 246 23.51 26.90 -47.95
CA LEU A 246 24.22 26.99 -49.23
C LEU A 246 23.42 27.79 -50.26
N LEU A 247 22.12 27.52 -50.39
CA LEU A 247 21.23 28.25 -51.30
C LEU A 247 21.13 29.73 -50.93
N ALA A 248 21.01 30.05 -49.64
CA ALA A 248 21.01 31.43 -49.16
C ALA A 248 22.33 32.14 -49.49
N GLY A 249 23.48 31.49 -49.29
CA GLY A 249 24.80 32.02 -49.65
C GLY A 249 24.90 32.31 -51.15
N ILE A 250 24.46 31.38 -52.00
CA ILE A 250 24.42 31.56 -53.46
C ILE A 250 23.51 32.73 -53.85
N ALA A 251 22.30 32.81 -53.27
CA ALA A 251 21.36 33.91 -53.52
C ALA A 251 21.97 35.26 -53.14
N VAL A 252 22.66 35.36 -51.99
CA VAL A 252 23.39 36.57 -51.58
C VAL A 252 24.47 36.94 -52.59
N ILE A 253 25.25 35.96 -53.09
CA ILE A 253 26.28 36.20 -54.11
C ILE A 253 25.65 36.73 -55.40
N ILE A 254 24.54 36.14 -55.86
CA ILE A 254 23.82 36.57 -57.06
C ILE A 254 23.29 38.00 -56.89
N ILE A 255 22.63 38.30 -55.76
CA ILE A 255 22.13 39.65 -55.45
C ILE A 255 23.28 40.66 -55.39
N CYS A 256 24.39 40.31 -54.74
CA CYS A 256 25.58 41.15 -54.66
C CYS A 256 26.18 41.42 -56.05
N ARG A 257 26.29 40.39 -56.90
CA ARG A 257 26.77 40.54 -58.29
C ARG A 257 25.83 41.41 -59.11
N HIS A 258 24.53 41.16 -59.06
CA HIS A 258 23.53 41.95 -59.79
C HIS A 258 23.56 43.42 -59.37
N ARG A 259 23.67 43.71 -58.07
CA ARG A 259 23.85 45.09 -57.56
C ARG A 259 25.13 45.75 -58.07
N LYS A 260 26.26 45.02 -58.13
CA LYS A 260 27.52 45.53 -58.70
C LYS A 260 27.39 45.84 -60.20
N VAL A 261 26.78 44.94 -60.97
CA VAL A 261 26.54 45.15 -62.41
C VAL A 261 25.62 46.36 -62.64
N MET A 262 24.50 46.46 -61.92
CA MET A 262 23.59 47.61 -62.01
C MET A 262 24.25 48.95 -61.68
N LYS A 263 25.22 48.99 -60.75
CA LYS A 263 26.04 50.19 -60.50
C LYS A 263 26.96 50.53 -61.67
N TYR A 264 27.47 49.53 -62.38
CA TYR A 264 28.29 49.71 -63.59
C TYR A 264 27.46 50.24 -64.77
N THR A 265 26.25 49.72 -64.99
CA THR A 265 25.34 50.17 -66.05
C THR A 265 24.78 51.58 -65.82
N ARG A 266 24.55 52.01 -64.56
CA ARG A 266 24.13 53.38 -64.25
C ARG A 266 25.22 54.45 -64.48
N ARG A 267 26.52 54.11 -64.33
CA ARG A 267 27.62 55.06 -64.64
C ARG A 267 27.77 55.33 -66.13
N LYS A 268 27.44 54.37 -67.00
CA LYS A 268 27.57 54.51 -68.46
C LYS A 268 26.51 55.42 -69.12
N ARG A 269 25.39 55.71 -68.45
CA ARG A 269 24.33 56.62 -68.99
C ARG A 269 24.54 58.12 -68.64
N ARG A 270 25.60 58.51 -67.91
CA ARG A 270 25.84 59.93 -67.54
C ARG A 270 26.87 60.67 -68.42
N PHE A 271 27.30 60.09 -69.53
CA PHE A 271 28.19 60.77 -70.50
C PHE A 271 27.53 60.82 -71.88
N CYS A 272 26.55 61.72 -72.04
CA CYS A 272 26.13 62.27 -73.33
C CYS A 272 25.25 63.51 -73.06
N CYS A 273 25.86 64.69 -73.05
CA CYS A 273 25.21 65.94 -73.48
C CYS A 273 26.26 66.82 -74.16
N CYS A 274 25.88 67.28 -75.35
CA CYS A 274 26.71 67.89 -76.37
C CYS A 274 27.09 69.34 -76.04
N LYS A 275 28.23 69.75 -76.60
CA LYS A 275 28.63 71.15 -76.82
C LYS A 275 27.53 71.92 -77.59
N LYS A 276 27.23 73.13 -77.12
CA LYS A 276 26.98 74.31 -77.94
C LYS A 276 27.82 75.45 -77.36
#